data_AF-A0A218QQJ1-F1
#
_entry.id   AF-A0A218QQJ1-F1
#
_cell.length_a   1.000
_cell.length_b   1.000
_cell.length_c   1.000
_cell.angle_alpha   90.00
_cell.angle_beta   90.00
_cell.angle_gamma   90.00
#
_symmetry.space_group_name_H-M   'P 1'
#
loop_
_entity.id
_entity.type
_entity.pdbx_description
1 polymer ?
#
loop_
_entity_poly.entity_id
_entity_poly.type
_entity_poly.pdbx_seq_one_letter_code
_entity_poly.pdbx_strand_id
1 'polypeptide(L)'
;MVNIAATNSTNIPLLPSEKAIGNLELVTLFDEPMPIGVVVCKKGRIFISYPRLVDDIDFTVAELKQPNQRNGHRVCYPNAEIHRQDGAPPSERLLSVQGMTLDARDRLWLLDHAKIKQNPVPAGAPKLVGVDLETNQTFQKIIFPEAIASAKSTLWARFTGKTVCAISLQN
;
A
#
# COMPACT_ATOMS: atom_id res chain seq x y z
N MET A 1 25.61 -62.08 -29.26
CA MET A 1 24.64 -61.61 -28.24
C MET A 1 25.42 -61.25 -26.99
N VAL A 2 25.42 -59.98 -26.60
CA VAL A 2 25.90 -59.53 -25.29
C VAL A 2 24.93 -58.47 -24.79
N ASN A 3 24.28 -58.74 -23.66
CA ASN A 3 23.50 -57.78 -22.89
C ASN A 3 24.45 -56.87 -22.12
N ILE A 4 24.16 -55.56 -22.09
CA ILE A 4 24.77 -54.64 -21.12
C ILE A 4 23.65 -54.09 -20.26
N ALA A 5 23.63 -54.48 -18.99
CA ALA A 5 22.72 -53.95 -17.98
C ALA A 5 23.19 -52.56 -17.54
N ALA A 6 22.26 -51.61 -17.49
CA ALA A 6 22.49 -50.26 -17.00
C ALA A 6 22.50 -50.26 -15.46
N THR A 7 23.56 -49.74 -14.86
CA THR A 7 23.48 -49.16 -13.53
C THR A 7 24.29 -47.87 -13.53
N ASN A 8 23.60 -46.74 -13.34
CA ASN A 8 24.16 -45.54 -12.75
C ASN A 8 22.98 -44.68 -12.28
N SER A 9 22.62 -44.87 -11.02
CA SER A 9 21.69 -44.01 -10.28
C SER A 9 22.40 -42.67 -10.04
N THR A 10 22.12 -41.69 -10.88
CA THR A 10 22.50 -40.29 -10.64
C THR A 10 21.65 -39.75 -9.50
N ASN A 11 22.32 -39.41 -8.40
CA ASN A 11 21.73 -38.75 -7.24
C ASN A 11 21.45 -37.28 -7.62
N ILE A 12 20.27 -37.00 -8.18
CA ILE A 12 19.87 -35.64 -8.54
C ILE A 12 19.66 -34.85 -7.23
N PRO A 13 20.35 -33.70 -7.02
CA PRO A 13 20.11 -32.88 -5.86
C PRO A 13 18.65 -32.42 -5.84
N LEU A 14 18.00 -32.50 -4.68
CA LEU A 14 16.63 -32.01 -4.50
C LEU A 14 16.56 -30.54 -4.96
N LEU A 15 15.83 -30.29 -6.06
CA LEU A 15 15.60 -28.94 -6.54
C LEU A 15 14.66 -28.22 -5.56
N PRO A 16 14.81 -26.89 -5.37
CA PRO A 16 13.83 -26.11 -4.63
C PRO A 16 12.44 -26.34 -5.24
N SER A 17 11.51 -26.85 -4.42
CA SER A 17 10.12 -27.02 -4.79
C SER A 17 9.26 -26.02 -4.03
N GLU A 18 8.28 -25.46 -4.73
CA GLU A 18 7.30 -24.58 -4.10
C GLU A 18 6.40 -25.41 -3.19
N LYS A 19 6.33 -25.02 -1.92
CA LYS A 19 5.36 -25.58 -0.97
C LYS A 19 4.22 -24.58 -0.84
N ALA A 20 3.04 -24.94 -1.36
CA ALA A 20 1.84 -24.16 -1.10
C ALA A 20 1.57 -24.10 0.42
N ILE A 21 1.47 -22.88 0.95
CA ILE A 21 1.13 -22.64 2.36
C ILE A 21 -0.28 -22.06 2.39
N GLY A 22 -1.22 -22.80 2.99
CA GLY A 22 -2.61 -22.38 3.12
C GLY A 22 -3.44 -22.59 1.85
N ASN A 23 -4.67 -22.07 1.87
CA ASN A 23 -5.59 -22.06 0.73
C ASN A 23 -5.72 -20.62 0.22
N LEU A 24 -5.76 -20.45 -1.10
CA LEU A 24 -6.08 -19.16 -1.71
C LEU A 24 -7.57 -18.88 -1.56
N GLU A 25 -7.92 -17.68 -1.11
CA GLU A 25 -9.29 -17.21 -0.97
C GLU A 25 -9.50 -15.96 -1.83
N LEU A 26 -10.56 -15.96 -2.64
CA LEU A 26 -10.97 -14.77 -3.36
C LEU A 26 -11.72 -13.83 -2.42
N VAL A 27 -11.02 -12.81 -1.93
CA VAL A 27 -11.58 -11.80 -1.04
C VAL A 27 -12.43 -10.78 -1.79
N THR A 28 -12.00 -10.29 -2.96
CA THR A 28 -12.78 -9.32 -3.74
C THR A 28 -12.17 -9.18 -5.14
N LEU A 29 -12.98 -8.71 -6.08
CA LEU A 29 -12.54 -8.29 -7.41
C LEU A 29 -12.79 -6.79 -7.55
N PHE A 30 -11.87 -6.06 -8.19
CA PHE A 30 -12.02 -4.63 -8.48
C PHE A 30 -12.13 -4.44 -9.99
N ASP A 31 -13.18 -3.76 -10.44
CA ASP A 31 -13.23 -3.24 -11.80
C ASP A 31 -12.50 -1.91 -11.87
N GLU A 32 -12.96 -0.95 -11.09
CA GLU A 32 -12.42 0.40 -10.97
C GLU A 32 -12.79 0.99 -9.59
N PRO A 33 -12.09 2.04 -9.12
CA PRO A 33 -10.75 2.45 -9.57
C PRO A 33 -9.70 1.36 -9.30
N MET A 34 -8.56 1.40 -9.97
CA MET A 34 -7.50 0.39 -9.85
C MET A 34 -6.71 0.57 -8.52
N PRO A 35 -6.76 -0.40 -7.59
CA PRO A 35 -5.94 -0.33 -6.38
C PRO A 35 -4.48 -0.68 -6.68
N ILE A 36 -3.55 -0.17 -5.86
CA ILE A 36 -2.13 -0.53 -5.98
C ILE A 36 -1.53 -1.16 -4.73
N GLY A 37 -2.26 -1.13 -3.62
CA GLY A 37 -1.77 -1.62 -2.33
C GLY A 37 -2.89 -2.16 -1.48
N VAL A 38 -2.60 -3.23 -0.75
CA VAL A 38 -3.50 -3.87 0.19
C VAL A 38 -2.77 -4.18 1.49
N VAL A 39 -3.44 -3.96 2.61
CA VAL A 39 -2.97 -4.31 3.94
C VAL A 39 -4.11 -4.99 4.69
N VAL A 40 -3.82 -6.12 5.32
CA VAL A 40 -4.78 -6.85 6.17
C VAL A 40 -4.27 -6.81 7.61
N CYS A 41 -5.06 -6.25 8.53
CA CYS A 41 -4.69 -6.21 9.94
C CYS A 41 -4.93 -7.53 10.66
N LYS A 42 -4.41 -7.68 11.88
CA LYS A 42 -4.57 -8.93 12.65
C LYS A 42 -6.03 -9.30 12.90
N LYS A 43 -6.91 -8.29 13.03
CA LYS A 43 -8.36 -8.47 13.17
C LYS A 43 -9.09 -8.71 11.83
N GLY A 44 -8.37 -8.83 10.72
CA GLY A 44 -8.94 -9.12 9.41
C GLY A 44 -9.54 -7.90 8.68
N ARG A 45 -9.36 -6.67 9.18
CA ARG A 45 -9.76 -5.46 8.43
C ARG A 45 -8.81 -5.26 7.25
N ILE A 46 -9.37 -4.87 6.12
CA ILE A 46 -8.64 -4.79 4.85
C ILE A 46 -8.64 -3.34 4.39
N PHE A 47 -7.45 -2.80 4.17
CA PHE A 47 -7.22 -1.44 3.72
C PHE A 47 -6.61 -1.45 2.34
N ILE A 48 -7.08 -0.56 1.48
CA ILE A 48 -6.72 -0.51 0.07
C ILE A 48 -6.29 0.92 -0.28
N SER A 49 -5.17 1.07 -0.99
CA SER A 49 -4.67 2.37 -1.46
C SER A 49 -4.98 2.59 -2.95
N TYR A 50 -5.35 3.83 -3.25
CA TYR A 50 -5.70 4.33 -4.56
C TYR A 50 -5.03 5.70 -4.75
N PRO A 51 -3.76 5.79 -5.16
CA PRO A 51 -3.14 7.09 -5.39
C PRO A 51 -3.83 7.77 -6.57
N ARG A 52 -3.95 9.10 -6.52
CA ARG A 52 -4.60 9.90 -7.56
C ARG A 52 -3.65 10.17 -8.74
N LEU A 53 -3.09 9.11 -9.31
CA LEU A 53 -2.15 9.18 -10.43
C LEU A 53 -2.85 9.14 -11.79
N VAL A 54 -3.91 8.34 -11.90
CA VAL A 54 -4.65 8.11 -13.14
C VAL A 54 -6.12 8.43 -12.94
N ASP A 55 -6.77 7.77 -11.97
CA ASP A 55 -8.20 7.88 -11.73
C ASP A 55 -8.59 9.16 -10.99
N ASP A 56 -9.76 9.71 -11.32
CA ASP A 56 -10.41 10.80 -10.59
C ASP A 56 -11.29 10.21 -9.48
N ILE A 57 -10.74 10.19 -8.27
CA ILE A 57 -11.33 9.53 -7.10
C ILE A 57 -11.33 10.45 -5.87
N ASP A 58 -12.44 10.40 -5.15
CA ASP A 58 -12.66 11.25 -3.97
C ASP A 58 -11.86 10.80 -2.74
N PHE A 59 -11.34 9.58 -2.76
CA PHE A 59 -10.53 9.02 -1.69
C PHE A 59 -9.26 8.36 -2.22
N THR A 60 -8.22 8.32 -1.39
CA THR A 60 -6.97 7.63 -1.71
C THR A 60 -6.67 6.42 -0.83
N VAL A 61 -7.46 6.21 0.22
CA VAL A 61 -7.46 5.01 1.07
C VAL A 61 -8.89 4.64 1.37
N ALA A 62 -9.20 3.36 1.30
CA ALA A 62 -10.48 2.83 1.74
C ALA A 62 -10.29 1.61 2.64
N GLU A 63 -11.22 1.43 3.56
CA GLU A 63 -11.45 0.15 4.23
C GLU A 63 -12.51 -0.64 3.47
N LEU A 64 -12.24 -1.91 3.17
CA LEU A 64 -13.20 -2.84 2.59
C LEU A 64 -14.06 -3.44 3.70
N LYS A 65 -15.32 -3.02 3.77
CA LYS A 65 -16.29 -3.45 4.79
C LYS A 65 -17.08 -4.70 4.43
N GLN A 66 -17.19 -5.00 3.14
CA GLN A 66 -17.90 -6.18 2.64
C GLN A 66 -16.96 -6.97 1.73
N PRO A 67 -16.06 -7.80 2.30
CA PRO A 67 -15.32 -8.77 1.52
C PRO A 67 -16.27 -9.83 0.94
N ASN A 68 -15.76 -10.61 0.01
CA ASN A 68 -16.40 -11.68 -0.75
C ASN A 68 -17.52 -11.19 -1.69
N GLN A 69 -17.42 -9.93 -2.11
CA GLN A 69 -18.28 -9.32 -3.12
C GLN A 69 -17.43 -8.63 -4.19
N ARG A 70 -17.86 -8.73 -5.45
CA ARG A 70 -17.27 -7.95 -6.55
C ARG A 70 -17.51 -6.46 -6.29
N ASN A 71 -16.47 -5.64 -6.38
CA ASN A 71 -16.49 -4.22 -6.02
C ASN A 71 -17.00 -3.94 -4.59
N GLY A 72 -16.70 -4.83 -3.64
CA GLY A 72 -17.21 -4.77 -2.27
C GLY A 72 -17.19 -3.38 -1.63
N HIS A 73 -18.05 -3.17 -0.63
CA HIS A 73 -18.28 -1.84 -0.06
C HIS A 73 -17.00 -1.23 0.53
N ARG A 74 -16.52 -0.15 -0.09
CA ARG A 74 -15.30 0.60 0.24
C ARG A 74 -15.70 1.90 0.94
N VAL A 75 -15.14 2.15 2.11
CA VAL A 75 -15.41 3.35 2.91
C VAL A 75 -14.13 4.15 3.08
N CYS A 76 -14.18 5.46 2.84
CA CYS A 76 -13.03 6.35 3.04
C CYS A 76 -12.42 6.17 4.42
N TYR A 77 -11.09 6.04 4.48
CA TYR A 77 -10.39 5.73 5.72
C TYR A 77 -9.19 6.66 5.95
N PRO A 78 -9.06 7.30 7.13
CA PRO A 78 -9.84 7.08 8.36
C PRO A 78 -11.24 7.73 8.38
N ASN A 79 -11.47 8.74 7.55
CA ASN A 79 -12.76 9.42 7.38
C ASN A 79 -12.79 10.13 6.02
N ALA A 80 -13.94 10.62 5.56
CA ALA A 80 -14.03 11.30 4.26
C ALA A 80 -13.33 12.68 4.26
N GLU A 81 -13.41 13.43 5.36
CA GLU A 81 -12.95 14.82 5.45
C GLU A 81 -11.46 14.97 5.14
N ILE A 82 -10.62 14.04 5.64
CA ILE A 82 -9.18 14.08 5.42
C ILE A 82 -8.80 13.83 3.94
N HIS A 83 -9.69 13.26 3.13
CA HIS A 83 -9.41 12.96 1.72
C HIS A 83 -9.70 14.14 0.80
N ARG A 84 -10.41 15.18 1.26
CA ARG A 84 -10.72 16.35 0.43
C ARG A 84 -9.46 16.97 -0.16
N GLN A 85 -9.56 17.46 -1.40
CA GLN A 85 -8.44 18.09 -2.09
C GLN A 85 -8.26 19.57 -1.71
N ASP A 86 -9.19 20.14 -0.95
CA ASP A 86 -9.24 21.53 -0.51
C ASP A 86 -9.67 21.66 0.98
N GLY A 87 -9.90 22.90 1.40
CA GLY A 87 -10.40 23.25 2.75
C GLY A 87 -9.30 23.34 3.82
N ALA A 88 -8.65 22.21 4.13
CA ALA A 88 -7.60 22.16 5.15
C ALA A 88 -6.18 22.31 4.55
N PRO A 89 -5.15 22.62 5.35
CA PRO A 89 -3.76 22.63 4.87
C PRO A 89 -3.34 21.27 4.28
N PRO A 90 -2.48 21.21 3.25
CA PRO A 90 -2.02 19.93 2.66
C PRO A 90 -1.36 18.96 3.66
N SER A 91 -0.71 19.49 4.70
CA SER A 91 -0.13 18.70 5.80
C SER A 91 -1.19 17.94 6.60
N GLU A 92 -2.43 18.44 6.60
CA GLU A 92 -3.53 17.89 7.38
C GLU A 92 -4.38 16.87 6.63
N ARG A 93 -4.21 16.76 5.30
CA ARG A 93 -5.05 15.96 4.38
C ARG A 93 -4.28 14.78 3.79
N LEU A 94 -5.00 13.77 3.28
CA LEU A 94 -4.46 12.68 2.48
C LEU A 94 -4.68 12.98 1.00
N LEU A 95 -3.60 13.29 0.28
CA LEU A 95 -3.68 13.72 -1.11
C LEU A 95 -3.56 12.55 -2.09
N SER A 96 -2.60 11.66 -1.89
CA SER A 96 -2.35 10.54 -2.80
C SER A 96 -1.50 9.50 -2.05
N VAL A 97 -2.17 8.56 -1.39
CA VAL A 97 -1.52 7.48 -0.65
C VAL A 97 -1.14 6.36 -1.60
N GLN A 98 0.15 6.06 -1.65
CA GLN A 98 0.69 4.99 -2.50
C GLN A 98 0.85 3.69 -1.71
N GLY A 99 1.60 3.76 -0.60
CA GLY A 99 2.00 2.61 0.18
C GLY A 99 1.37 2.58 1.56
N MET A 100 1.16 1.38 2.10
CA MET A 100 0.65 1.18 3.44
C MET A 100 1.36 0.02 4.13
N THR A 101 1.43 0.06 5.46
CA THR A 101 1.90 -1.07 6.27
C THR A 101 1.28 -1.05 7.67
N LEU A 102 1.51 -2.10 8.44
CA LEU A 102 1.18 -2.16 9.86
C LEU A 102 2.45 -2.13 10.68
N ASP A 103 2.44 -1.43 11.81
CA ASP A 103 3.49 -1.58 12.81
C ASP A 103 3.25 -2.79 13.73
N ALA A 104 4.21 -3.06 14.62
CA ALA A 104 4.14 -4.18 15.55
C ALA A 104 2.91 -4.15 16.49
N ARG A 105 2.31 -2.97 16.68
CA ARG A 105 1.11 -2.74 17.49
C ARG A 105 -0.19 -2.84 16.68
N ASP A 106 -0.13 -3.29 15.42
CA ASP A 106 -1.28 -3.39 14.51
C ASP A 106 -1.90 -2.01 14.19
N ARG A 107 -1.07 -0.96 14.11
CA ARG A 107 -1.50 0.38 13.68
C ARG A 107 -1.10 0.61 12.23
N LEU A 108 -1.98 1.28 11.48
CA LEU A 108 -1.81 1.51 10.05
C LEU A 108 -0.90 2.72 9.81
N TRP A 109 0.07 2.54 8.92
CA TRP A 109 0.92 3.60 8.42
C TRP A 109 0.67 3.81 6.94
N LEU A 110 0.49 5.07 6.55
CA LEU A 110 0.19 5.51 5.20
C LEU A 110 1.35 6.35 4.68
N LEU A 111 1.83 6.05 3.48
CA LEU A 111 2.74 6.90 2.72
C LEU A 111 1.93 7.75 1.75
N ASP A 112 1.71 9.00 2.12
CA ASP A 112 1.13 10.01 1.23
C ASP A 112 2.26 10.71 0.47
N HIS A 113 2.45 10.35 -0.80
CA HIS A 113 3.45 11.01 -1.66
C HIS A 113 2.96 12.36 -2.21
N ALA A 114 1.69 12.69 -1.99
CA ALA A 114 1.02 13.91 -2.43
C ALA A 114 1.03 14.23 -3.95
N LYS A 115 1.61 13.38 -4.80
CA LYS A 115 1.56 13.54 -6.25
C LYS A 115 0.17 13.21 -6.79
N ILE A 116 -0.48 14.22 -7.38
CA ILE A 116 -1.76 14.07 -8.09
C ILE A 116 -1.49 14.32 -9.57
N LYS A 117 -1.67 13.27 -10.39
CA LYS A 117 -1.37 13.28 -11.84
C LYS A 117 -0.01 13.96 -12.10
N GLN A 118 0.04 14.97 -12.98
CA GLN A 118 1.26 15.72 -13.31
C GLN A 118 1.44 17.00 -12.50
N ASN A 119 0.54 17.30 -11.55
CA ASN A 119 0.58 18.55 -10.80
C ASN A 119 1.83 18.64 -9.91
N PRO A 120 2.33 19.86 -9.62
CA PRO A 120 3.34 20.07 -8.60
C PRO A 120 2.86 19.53 -7.25
N VAL A 121 3.77 18.89 -6.51
CA VAL A 121 3.49 18.41 -5.17
C VAL A 121 3.39 19.62 -4.22
N PRO A 122 2.28 19.81 -3.49
CA PRO A 122 2.14 20.95 -2.58
C PRO A 122 3.17 20.89 -1.44
N ALA A 123 3.71 22.04 -1.06
CA ALA A 123 4.67 22.14 0.04
C ALA A 123 4.09 21.58 1.35
N GLY A 124 4.88 20.80 2.07
CA GLY A 124 4.48 20.16 3.33
C GLY A 124 3.46 19.03 3.19
N ALA A 125 3.10 18.63 1.96
CA ALA A 125 2.13 17.56 1.74
C ALA A 125 2.72 16.15 1.82
N PRO A 126 3.92 15.83 1.28
CA PRO A 126 4.49 14.49 1.39
C PRO A 126 4.77 14.10 2.83
N LYS A 127 4.26 12.95 3.26
CA LYS A 127 4.32 12.55 4.67
C LYS A 127 4.05 11.06 4.90
N LEU A 128 4.50 10.58 6.07
CA LEU A 128 3.95 9.38 6.70
C LEU A 128 2.85 9.76 7.68
N VAL A 129 1.71 9.05 7.62
CA VAL A 129 0.60 9.22 8.55
C VAL A 129 0.35 7.92 9.29
N GLY A 130 0.37 7.96 10.63
CA GLY A 130 0.01 6.85 11.48
C GLY A 130 -1.44 6.96 11.93
N VAL A 131 -2.22 5.91 11.72
CA VAL A 131 -3.62 5.80 12.14
C VAL A 131 -3.77 4.66 13.13
N ASP A 132 -4.38 4.95 14.27
CA ASP A 132 -4.72 3.97 15.28
C ASP A 132 -5.99 3.24 14.83
N LEU A 133 -5.91 1.91 14.69
CA LEU A 133 -7.01 1.15 14.13
C LEU A 133 -8.19 0.98 15.11
N GLU A 134 -7.99 1.07 16.42
CA GLU A 134 -9.08 0.95 17.38
C GLU A 134 -9.96 2.20 17.38
N THR A 135 -9.32 3.37 17.31
CA THR A 135 -10.00 4.67 17.36
C THR A 135 -10.31 5.23 15.97
N ASN A 136 -9.65 4.72 14.92
CA ASN A 136 -9.62 5.29 13.57
C ASN A 136 -9.16 6.74 13.54
N GLN A 137 -8.27 7.12 14.46
CA GLN A 137 -7.73 8.46 14.57
C GLN A 137 -6.26 8.49 14.16
N THR A 138 -5.86 9.58 13.51
CA THR A 138 -4.47 9.85 13.22
C THR A 138 -3.73 10.14 14.52
N PHE A 139 -2.72 9.34 14.86
CA PHE A 139 -1.88 9.54 16.04
C PHE A 139 -0.54 10.18 15.70
N GLN A 140 -0.13 10.17 14.43
CA GLN A 140 1.16 10.71 14.02
C GLN A 140 1.16 11.23 12.58
N LYS A 141 1.90 12.31 12.33
CA LYS A 141 2.24 12.81 11.00
C LYS A 141 3.74 13.14 10.96
N ILE A 142 4.46 12.56 10.00
CA ILE A 142 5.88 12.85 9.77
C ILE A 142 5.98 13.46 8.39
N ILE A 143 6.11 14.79 8.33
CA ILE A 143 6.23 15.54 7.08
C ILE A 143 7.65 15.37 6.56
N PHE A 144 7.79 15.05 5.27
CA PHE A 144 9.10 14.97 4.65
C PHE A 144 9.63 16.38 4.36
N PRO A 145 10.89 16.69 4.72
CA PRO A 145 11.52 17.94 4.35
C PRO A 145 11.55 18.11 2.83
N GLU A 146 11.48 19.35 2.34
CA GLU A 146 11.52 19.66 0.91
C GLU A 146 12.79 19.11 0.21
N ALA A 147 13.92 19.08 0.93
CA ALA A 147 15.16 18.49 0.45
C ALA A 147 15.04 16.99 0.13
N ILE A 148 14.08 16.29 0.76
CA ILE A 148 13.79 14.88 0.52
C ILE A 148 12.64 14.72 -0.49
N ALA A 149 11.63 15.58 -0.44
CA ALA A 149 10.43 15.51 -1.27
C ALA A 149 10.06 16.90 -1.82
N SER A 150 10.66 17.27 -2.94
CA SER A 150 10.43 18.57 -3.59
C SER A 150 9.15 18.60 -4.42
N ALA A 151 8.73 19.77 -4.86
CA ALA A 151 7.54 19.96 -5.70
C ALA A 151 7.55 19.15 -7.02
N LYS A 152 8.73 18.79 -7.51
CA LYS A 152 8.93 18.00 -8.74
C LYS A 152 9.17 16.51 -8.47
N SER A 153 9.32 16.12 -7.21
CA SER A 153 9.67 14.75 -6.86
C SER A 153 8.53 13.77 -7.10
N THR A 154 8.91 12.54 -7.44
CA THR A 154 8.07 11.35 -7.27
C THR A 154 8.69 10.51 -6.17
N LEU A 155 7.94 10.23 -5.11
CA LEU A 155 8.38 9.36 -4.04
C LEU A 155 7.93 7.92 -4.32
N TRP A 156 8.86 7.00 -4.13
CA TRP A 156 8.60 5.57 -4.01
C TRP A 156 9.05 5.14 -2.64
N ALA A 157 8.24 4.38 -1.91
CA ALA A 157 8.76 3.75 -0.69
C ALA A 157 8.39 2.28 -0.58
N ARG A 158 9.28 1.55 0.09
CA ARG A 158 9.08 0.17 0.46
C ARG A 158 9.11 0.05 1.98
N PHE A 159 8.12 -0.64 2.52
CA PHE A 159 8.12 -1.07 3.90
C PHE A 159 8.87 -2.40 4.01
N THR A 160 9.86 -2.47 4.89
CA THR A 160 10.65 -3.68 5.18
C THR A 160 10.75 -3.87 6.70
N GLY A 161 9.93 -4.76 7.24
CA GLY A 161 9.81 -4.93 8.69
C GLY A 161 9.39 -3.62 9.37
N LYS A 162 10.30 -3.02 10.17
CA LYS A 162 10.06 -1.75 10.87
C LYS A 162 10.61 -0.52 10.14
N THR A 163 11.17 -0.69 8.95
CA THR A 163 11.87 0.36 8.21
C THR A 163 11.06 0.79 6.99
N VAL A 164 10.99 2.09 6.76
CA VAL A 164 10.52 2.68 5.50
C VAL A 164 11.74 3.15 4.73
N CYS A 165 11.98 2.57 3.57
CA CYS A 165 12.98 3.06 2.63
C CYS A 165 12.26 3.84 1.55
N ALA A 166 12.48 5.15 1.49
CA ALA A 166 11.92 6.02 0.46
C ALA A 166 13.01 6.50 -0.50
N ILE A 167 12.69 6.49 -1.79
CA ILE A 167 13.51 7.03 -2.88
C ILE A 167 12.70 8.17 -3.50
N SER A 168 13.28 9.36 -3.51
CA SER A 168 12.76 10.49 -4.27
C SER A 168 13.46 10.57 -5.61
N LEU A 169 12.71 10.45 -6.69
CA LEU A 169 13.18 10.73 -8.04
C LEU A 169 12.83 12.18 -8.39
N GLN A 170 13.85 12.98 -8.72
CA GLN A 170 13.69 14.37 -9.13
C GLN A 170 13.85 14.43 -10.65
N ASN A 171 12.81 14.88 -11.34
CA ASN A 171 12.84 15.19 -12.78
C ASN A 171 13.09 16.68 -13.01
#